data_AF-A0A1Z8MVT5-F1
#
_entry.id   AF-A0A1Z8MVT5-F1
#
_cell.length_a   1.000
_cell.length_b   1.000
_cell.length_c   1.000
_cell.angle_alpha   90.00
_cell.angle_beta   90.00
_cell.angle_gamma   90.00
#
_symmetry.space_group_name_H-M   'P 1'
#
loop_
_entity.id
_entity.type
_entity.pdbx_description
1 polymer ?
#
loop_
_entity_poly.entity_id
_entity_poly.type
_entity_poly.pdbx_seq_one_letter_code
_entity_poly.pdbx_strand_id
1 'polypeptide(L)'
;MTLYRQLCRHHLSTGLILVGCLAPQAFAATINDVRLWRAPDHTRIVLDLTGPVEHKVLELSNPSRVVVDIVDASLDDPLTDLPLENTPIERVRSGVRSGSDLRLVFDLAADIDPKSFVLAPNERTGHRLVIDLFDQKSDEASVTEAPVKSVQQLDTRRKVMVAIDAGHGGEDPGASGPNKLREKTVVLQIAKRLHAKLSAAKAFDAVLIRTGDYYITHKGRRDLARENQADLFVSIHADAFTHPSANGASVYALSTRGASSTAAQFLADKENAADLVGGVAVAEMDDMLAGVLTDLSMTATLDSSLSVGAEVLEEMGAVAPRLHKKQVEQAAFLVLKSPDIPSILVETGFISNPKEAGLLSTAGYQEKMASAIFKGIERWFTDHPPPGTLLARRDQTAPEMTIEVRRGDTLSELARRYSVSVRALKERNRLSGNAIQVGQVLIIPESG
;
A
#
# COMPACT_ATOMS: atom_id res chain seq x y z
N MET A 1 -70.30 55.82 27.92
CA MET A 1 -71.19 56.39 26.89
C MET A 1 -70.46 56.29 25.55
N THR A 2 -70.66 55.21 24.79
CA THR A 2 -71.46 55.17 23.52
C THR A 2 -70.85 56.08 22.45
N LEU A 3 -70.33 55.62 21.30
CA LEU A 3 -71.08 55.00 20.19
C LEU A 3 -70.13 54.48 19.06
N TYR A 4 -70.49 53.33 18.45
CA TYR A 4 -70.59 52.99 16.99
C TYR A 4 -69.44 53.33 16.01
N ARG A 5 -69.14 52.61 14.91
CA ARG A 5 -69.42 51.28 14.30
C ARG A 5 -68.69 51.31 12.93
N GLN A 6 -68.21 50.16 12.46
CA GLN A 6 -68.04 49.74 11.04
C GLN A 6 -67.11 50.55 10.10
N LEU A 7 -66.12 49.89 9.48
CA LEU A 7 -66.29 49.21 8.18
C LEU A 7 -65.02 48.49 7.71
N CYS A 8 -65.23 47.30 7.14
CA CYS A 8 -64.25 46.46 6.46
C CYS A 8 -63.67 47.15 5.22
N ARG A 9 -62.36 46.97 4.99
CA ARG A 9 -61.76 46.90 3.65
C ARG A 9 -60.50 46.02 3.71
N HIS A 10 -60.68 44.74 3.40
CA HIS A 10 -59.58 43.85 3.05
C HIS A 10 -59.12 44.19 1.64
N HIS A 11 -57.92 44.77 1.53
CA HIS A 11 -57.15 44.71 0.29
C HIS A 11 -56.29 43.46 0.33
N LEU A 12 -56.74 42.43 -0.40
CA LEU A 12 -55.98 41.22 -0.67
C LEU A 12 -54.96 41.54 -1.76
N SER A 13 -53.76 41.97 -1.35
CA SER A 13 -52.63 42.13 -2.26
C SER A 13 -52.05 40.75 -2.57
N THR A 14 -52.45 40.15 -3.70
CA THR A 14 -51.80 38.96 -4.25
C THR A 14 -50.38 39.31 -4.70
N GLY A 15 -49.43 39.18 -3.78
CA GLY A 15 -48.00 39.16 -4.10
C GLY A 15 -47.64 37.80 -4.68
N LEU A 16 -47.54 37.71 -6.01
CA LEU A 16 -46.97 36.58 -6.70
C LEU A 16 -45.46 36.55 -6.36
N ILE A 17 -45.08 35.77 -5.34
CA ILE A 17 -43.68 35.45 -5.08
C ILE A 17 -43.22 34.56 -6.23
N LEU A 18 -42.55 35.18 -7.20
CA LEU A 18 -41.81 34.50 -8.24
C LEU A 18 -40.62 33.80 -7.54
N VAL A 19 -40.82 32.56 -7.12
CA VAL A 19 -39.71 31.67 -6.74
C VAL A 19 -38.96 31.39 -8.03
N GLY A 20 -37.96 32.23 -8.32
CA GLY A 20 -37.01 31.98 -9.38
C GLY A 20 -36.31 30.67 -9.06
N CYS A 21 -36.65 29.61 -9.80
CA CYS A 21 -35.79 28.44 -9.93
C CYS A 21 -34.48 28.92 -10.54
N LEU A 22 -33.51 29.26 -9.69
CA LEU A 22 -32.11 29.27 -10.07
C LEU A 22 -31.77 27.83 -10.45
N ALA A 23 -31.91 27.51 -11.74
CA ALA A 23 -31.26 26.34 -12.28
C ALA A 23 -29.77 26.50 -11.96
N PRO A 24 -29.11 25.48 -11.38
CA PRO A 24 -27.66 25.53 -11.23
C PRO A 24 -27.09 25.74 -12.64
N GLN A 25 -26.41 26.88 -12.84
CA GLN A 25 -25.56 27.02 -14.02
C GLN A 25 -24.47 25.97 -13.84
N ALA A 26 -24.55 24.89 -14.62
CA ALA A 26 -23.42 24.00 -14.80
C ALA A 26 -22.33 24.84 -15.45
N PHE A 27 -21.31 25.23 -14.68
CA PHE A 27 -20.12 25.80 -15.25
C PHE A 27 -19.37 24.67 -15.95
N ALA A 28 -19.01 24.88 -17.21
CA ALA A 28 -18.15 23.96 -17.95
C ALA A 28 -16.91 23.66 -17.10
N ALA A 29 -16.59 22.38 -16.92
CA ALA A 29 -15.45 21.99 -16.10
C ALA A 29 -14.16 22.30 -16.87
N THR A 30 -13.21 22.91 -16.20
CA THR A 30 -11.92 23.24 -16.78
C THR A 30 -10.89 22.22 -16.33
N ILE A 31 -10.13 21.68 -17.28
CA ILE A 31 -8.92 20.90 -17.01
C ILE A 31 -7.77 21.88 -16.81
N ASN A 32 -7.30 21.97 -15.57
CA ASN A 32 -6.24 22.89 -15.17
C ASN A 32 -4.85 22.26 -15.29
N ASP A 33 -4.76 20.93 -15.19
CA ASP A 33 -3.49 20.21 -15.26
C ASP A 33 -3.73 18.80 -15.81
N VAL A 34 -2.73 18.28 -16.52
CA VAL A 34 -2.70 16.91 -17.04
C VAL A 34 -1.39 16.30 -16.66
N ARG A 35 -1.46 15.24 -15.84
CA ARG A 35 -0.29 14.56 -15.31
C ARG A 35 -0.25 13.12 -15.77
N LEU A 36 0.95 12.59 -15.96
CA LEU A 36 1.18 11.26 -16.49
C LEU A 36 2.26 10.52 -15.69
N TRP A 37 2.02 9.24 -15.40
CA TRP A 37 3.00 8.35 -14.76
C TRP A 37 3.05 6.99 -15.45
N ARG A 38 4.27 6.49 -15.69
CA ARG A 38 4.51 5.14 -16.20
C ARG A 38 4.75 4.17 -15.04
N ALA A 39 3.86 3.20 -14.88
CA ALA A 39 4.05 2.00 -14.08
C ALA A 39 4.55 0.84 -14.97
N PRO A 40 5.02 -0.28 -14.40
CA PRO A 40 5.51 -1.42 -15.19
C PRO A 40 4.46 -2.06 -16.10
N ASP A 41 3.18 -2.01 -15.72
CA ASP A 41 2.06 -2.67 -16.39
C ASP A 41 1.02 -1.71 -16.98
N HIS A 42 1.14 -0.41 -16.71
CA HIS A 42 0.22 0.60 -17.25
C HIS A 42 0.82 2.01 -17.28
N THR A 43 0.19 2.89 -18.05
CA THR A 43 0.40 4.33 -17.97
C THR A 43 -0.85 4.99 -17.41
N ARG A 44 -0.71 5.71 -16.31
CA ARG A 44 -1.80 6.48 -15.70
C ARG A 44 -1.77 7.92 -16.15
N ILE A 45 -2.92 8.45 -16.53
CA ILE A 45 -3.16 9.84 -16.88
C ILE A 45 -4.19 10.40 -15.91
N VAL A 46 -3.90 11.56 -15.32
CA VAL A 46 -4.82 12.25 -14.40
C VAL A 46 -5.06 13.67 -14.88
N LEU A 47 -6.34 13.98 -15.08
CA LEU A 47 -6.84 15.30 -15.43
C LEU A 47 -7.36 15.96 -14.16
N ASP A 48 -6.76 17.08 -13.74
CA ASP A 48 -7.23 17.86 -12.60
C ASP A 48 -8.30 18.87 -13.06
N LEU A 49 -9.48 18.79 -12.45
CA LEU A 49 -10.71 19.44 -12.91
C LEU A 49 -11.23 20.45 -11.89
N THR A 50 -11.83 21.55 -12.36
CA THR A 50 -12.54 22.52 -11.51
C THR A 50 -13.90 22.03 -11.01
N GLY A 51 -14.48 21.02 -11.67
CA GLY A 51 -15.81 20.48 -11.38
C GLY A 51 -15.98 19.03 -11.82
N PRO A 52 -17.12 18.40 -11.49
CA PRO A 52 -17.43 17.05 -11.95
C PRO A 52 -17.64 17.03 -13.47
N VAL A 53 -17.31 15.91 -14.10
CA VAL A 53 -17.50 15.70 -15.54
C VAL A 53 -18.14 14.35 -15.81
N GLU A 54 -18.84 14.26 -16.94
CA GLU A 54 -19.17 13.00 -17.59
C GLU A 54 -18.19 12.75 -18.73
N HIS A 55 -17.76 11.50 -18.91
CA HIS A 55 -16.83 11.15 -19.98
C HIS A 55 -17.18 9.82 -20.64
N LYS A 56 -16.69 9.66 -21.87
CA LYS A 56 -16.76 8.42 -22.64
C LYS A 56 -15.40 8.06 -23.19
N VAL A 57 -15.00 6.81 -22.99
CA VAL A 57 -13.79 6.23 -23.58
C VAL A 57 -14.18 5.40 -24.80
N LEU A 58 -13.42 5.57 -25.89
CA LEU A 58 -13.57 4.87 -27.15
C LEU A 58 -12.19 4.38 -27.60
N GLU A 59 -12.11 3.11 -27.95
CA GLU A 59 -10.93 2.53 -28.59
C GLU A 59 -11.11 2.55 -30.11
N LEU A 60 -10.06 2.95 -30.83
CA LEU A 60 -10.02 2.91 -32.29
C LEU A 60 -8.78 2.13 -32.73
N SER A 61 -8.95 1.29 -33.74
CA SER A 61 -7.86 0.57 -34.40
C SER A 61 -7.44 1.26 -35.71
N ASN A 62 -6.24 0.95 -36.20
CA ASN A 62 -5.69 1.42 -37.48
C ASN A 62 -5.63 2.96 -37.66
N PRO A 63 -4.74 3.70 -36.97
CA PRO A 63 -3.81 3.26 -35.92
C PRO A 63 -4.50 3.14 -34.55
N SER A 64 -3.86 2.39 -33.62
CA SER A 64 -4.33 2.20 -32.25
C SER A 64 -4.43 3.54 -31.52
N ARG A 65 -5.62 3.84 -30.99
CA ARG A 65 -5.92 5.10 -30.33
C ARG A 65 -6.94 4.89 -29.21
N VAL A 66 -6.72 5.60 -28.11
CA VAL A 66 -7.74 5.82 -27.08
C VAL A 66 -8.25 7.24 -27.21
N VAL A 67 -9.57 7.38 -27.34
CA VAL A 67 -10.28 8.66 -27.42
C VAL A 67 -11.11 8.85 -26.16
N VAL A 68 -10.92 9.98 -25.50
CA VAL A 68 -11.70 10.37 -24.32
C VAL A 68 -12.48 11.62 -24.65
N ASP A 69 -13.80 11.48 -24.73
CA ASP A 69 -14.72 12.59 -24.87
C ASP A 69 -15.22 13.01 -23.49
N ILE A 70 -15.11 14.29 -23.16
CA ILE A 70 -15.49 14.88 -21.88
C ILE A 70 -16.56 15.93 -22.15
N VAL A 71 -17.71 15.77 -21.53
CA VAL A 71 -18.89 16.62 -21.77
C VAL A 71 -18.69 17.99 -21.13
N ASP A 72 -19.01 19.04 -21.90
CA ASP A 72 -18.99 20.45 -21.45
C ASP A 72 -17.71 20.83 -20.67
N ALA A 73 -16.56 20.62 -21.30
CA ALA A 73 -15.26 20.81 -20.68
C ALA A 73 -14.31 21.60 -21.58
N SER A 74 -13.43 22.39 -20.94
CA SER A 74 -12.36 23.12 -21.61
C SER A 74 -10.99 22.71 -21.08
N LEU A 75 -9.95 22.97 -21.87
CA LEU A 75 -8.57 22.73 -21.50
C LEU A 75 -7.86 24.09 -21.39
N ASP A 76 -7.30 24.40 -20.22
CA ASP A 76 -6.62 25.67 -20.00
C ASP A 76 -5.23 25.70 -20.65
N ASP A 77 -4.45 24.64 -20.49
CA ASP A 77 -3.08 24.56 -21.01
C ASP A 77 -2.93 23.51 -22.13
N PRO A 78 -2.16 23.81 -23.19
CA PRO A 78 -1.90 22.84 -24.25
C PRO A 78 -1.11 21.63 -23.71
N LEU A 79 -1.43 20.43 -24.21
CA LEU A 79 -0.84 19.15 -23.78
C LEU A 79 0.58 18.89 -24.34
N THR A 80 1.38 19.93 -24.56
CA THR A 80 2.65 19.85 -25.29
C THR A 80 3.81 19.29 -24.46
N ASP A 81 3.76 19.39 -23.13
CA ASP A 81 4.91 19.09 -22.25
C ASP A 81 4.74 17.78 -21.45
N LEU A 82 3.89 16.86 -21.92
CA LEU A 82 3.68 15.57 -21.25
C LEU A 82 4.91 14.64 -21.40
N PRO A 83 5.35 13.96 -20.33
CA PRO A 83 6.50 13.05 -20.37
C PRO A 83 6.11 11.71 -21.02
N LEU A 84 6.05 11.67 -22.35
CA LEU A 84 5.62 10.48 -23.10
C LEU A 84 6.70 9.38 -23.22
N GLU A 85 7.93 9.66 -22.80
CA GLU A 85 9.04 8.71 -22.87
C GLU A 85 8.75 7.43 -22.07
N ASN A 86 9.04 6.27 -22.68
CA ASN A 86 8.79 4.94 -22.11
C ASN A 86 7.31 4.64 -21.80
N THR A 87 6.38 5.38 -22.40
CA THR A 87 4.94 5.11 -22.37
C THR A 87 4.51 4.49 -23.70
N PRO A 88 3.35 3.82 -23.76
CA PRO A 88 2.77 3.38 -25.03
C PRO A 88 2.18 4.55 -25.85
N ILE A 89 2.20 5.78 -25.35
CA ILE A 89 1.60 6.95 -26.01
C ILE A 89 2.64 7.62 -26.90
N GLU A 90 2.38 7.65 -28.21
CA GLU A 90 3.24 8.35 -29.18
C GLU A 90 2.95 9.85 -29.22
N ARG A 91 1.67 10.19 -29.10
CA ARG A 91 1.20 11.57 -29.22
C ARG A 91 -0.13 11.78 -28.53
N VAL A 92 -0.29 12.96 -27.93
CA VAL A 92 -1.56 13.43 -27.38
C VAL A 92 -2.10 14.57 -28.23
N ARG A 93 -3.40 14.55 -28.52
CA ARG A 93 -4.13 15.61 -29.21
C ARG A 93 -5.36 16.01 -28.42
N SER A 94 -5.75 17.26 -28.55
CA SER A 94 -7.02 17.76 -28.04
C SER A 94 -7.80 18.50 -29.13
N GLY A 95 -9.11 18.60 -28.97
CA GLY A 95 -9.97 19.40 -29.84
C GLY A 95 -11.39 19.52 -29.31
N VAL A 96 -12.06 20.62 -29.64
CA VAL A 96 -13.47 20.84 -29.27
C VAL A 96 -14.37 20.05 -30.22
N ARG A 97 -15.38 19.39 -29.66
CA ARG A 97 -16.41 18.63 -30.36
C ARG A 97 -17.79 19.10 -29.88
N SER A 98 -18.80 18.98 -30.73
CA SER A 98 -20.21 19.26 -30.36
C SER A 98 -20.47 20.65 -29.77
N GLY A 99 -19.61 21.64 -30.02
CA GLY A 99 -19.72 22.99 -29.49
C GLY A 99 -18.93 23.22 -28.19
N SER A 100 -19.11 22.38 -27.16
CA SER A 100 -18.45 22.54 -25.85
C SER A 100 -17.80 21.28 -25.27
N ASP A 101 -17.91 20.12 -25.93
CA ASP A 101 -17.25 18.91 -25.45
C ASP A 101 -15.75 18.96 -25.77
N LEU A 102 -14.91 18.49 -24.87
CA LEU A 102 -13.50 18.28 -25.14
C LEU A 102 -13.26 16.84 -25.58
N ARG A 103 -12.52 16.67 -26.67
CA ARG A 103 -11.98 15.38 -27.09
C ARG A 103 -10.47 15.35 -26.86
N LEU A 104 -10.02 14.38 -26.09
CA LEU A 104 -8.62 13.99 -25.99
C LEU A 104 -8.38 12.72 -26.83
N VAL A 105 -7.27 12.68 -27.56
CA VAL A 105 -6.88 11.51 -28.37
C VAL A 105 -5.44 11.15 -28.06
N PHE A 106 -5.24 9.94 -27.57
CA PHE A 106 -3.94 9.32 -27.34
C PHE A 106 -3.65 8.39 -28.51
N ASP A 107 -2.67 8.74 -29.34
CA ASP A 107 -2.14 7.85 -30.39
C ASP A 107 -1.16 6.87 -29.72
N LEU A 108 -1.33 5.58 -29.97
CA LEU A 108 -0.67 4.51 -29.22
C LEU A 108 0.26 3.67 -30.12
N ALA A 109 1.43 3.31 -29.59
CA ALA A 109 2.43 2.44 -30.21
C ALA A 109 2.11 0.94 -30.02
N ALA A 110 1.17 0.61 -29.13
CA ALA A 110 0.78 -0.75 -28.79
C ALA A 110 -0.73 -0.84 -28.54
N ASP A 111 -1.25 -2.07 -28.47
CA ASP A 111 -2.62 -2.33 -28.04
C ASP A 111 -2.69 -2.31 -26.51
N ILE A 112 -3.72 -1.63 -25.98
CA ILE A 112 -3.84 -1.24 -24.58
C ILE A 112 -5.28 -1.52 -24.13
N ASP A 113 -5.48 -1.90 -22.86
CA ASP A 113 -6.80 -1.99 -22.21
C ASP A 113 -7.06 -0.74 -21.35
N PRO A 114 -7.92 0.20 -21.80
CA PRO A 114 -8.15 1.43 -21.06
C PRO A 114 -9.21 1.26 -19.96
N LYS A 115 -8.89 1.72 -18.76
CA LYS A 115 -9.86 1.91 -17.67
C LYS A 115 -9.97 3.39 -17.31
N SER A 116 -11.15 3.83 -16.90
CA SER A 116 -11.33 5.23 -16.51
C SER A 116 -12.40 5.38 -15.43
N PHE A 117 -12.21 6.38 -14.57
CA PHE A 117 -13.12 6.69 -13.48
C PHE A 117 -12.92 8.14 -13.01
N VAL A 118 -13.97 8.70 -12.42
CA VAL A 118 -13.94 10.03 -11.82
C VAL A 118 -13.73 9.94 -10.31
N LEU A 119 -13.01 10.90 -9.76
CA LEU A 119 -12.80 11.05 -8.32
C LEU A 119 -13.42 12.36 -7.86
N ALA A 120 -14.25 12.27 -6.81
CA ALA A 120 -14.76 13.43 -6.10
C ALA A 120 -13.62 14.17 -5.37
N PRO A 121 -13.77 15.49 -5.12
CA PRO A 121 -12.80 16.25 -4.36
C PRO A 121 -12.73 15.75 -2.92
N ASN A 122 -11.55 15.92 -2.31
CA ASN A 122 -11.31 15.65 -0.90
C ASN A 122 -10.49 16.82 -0.31
N GLU A 123 -10.06 16.69 0.96
CA GLU A 123 -9.30 17.75 1.64
C GLU A 123 -7.96 18.10 0.97
N ARG A 124 -7.41 17.24 0.11
CA ARG A 124 -6.08 17.37 -0.52
C ARG A 124 -6.13 17.61 -2.03
N THR A 125 -7.17 17.17 -2.72
CA THR A 125 -7.25 17.18 -4.19
C THR A 125 -8.64 17.59 -4.67
N GLY A 126 -8.71 18.28 -5.81
CA GLY A 126 -9.96 18.63 -6.49
C GLY A 126 -10.63 17.46 -7.21
N HIS A 127 -11.60 17.78 -8.07
CA HIS A 127 -12.21 16.80 -8.98
C HIS A 127 -11.14 16.26 -9.94
N ARG A 128 -11.17 14.96 -10.23
CA ARG A 128 -10.21 14.35 -11.15
C ARG A 128 -10.87 13.32 -12.06
N LEU A 129 -10.39 13.24 -13.30
CA LEU A 129 -10.65 12.12 -14.19
C LEU A 129 -9.34 11.34 -14.37
N VAL A 130 -9.36 10.07 -13.97
CA VAL A 130 -8.22 9.15 -14.10
C VAL A 130 -8.46 8.21 -15.27
N ILE A 131 -7.44 8.02 -16.09
CA ILE A 131 -7.42 7.10 -17.22
C ILE A 131 -6.17 6.24 -17.10
N ASP A 132 -6.37 4.93 -16.92
CA ASP A 132 -5.30 3.94 -16.89
C ASP A 132 -5.25 3.21 -18.21
N LEU A 133 -4.08 3.26 -18.84
CA LEU A 133 -3.76 2.57 -20.08
C LEU A 133 -2.96 1.32 -19.73
N PHE A 134 -3.65 0.19 -19.48
CA PHE A 134 -2.99 -1.07 -19.14
C PHE A 134 -2.36 -1.70 -20.38
N ASP A 135 -1.11 -2.09 -20.26
CA ASP A 135 -0.47 -2.88 -21.31
C ASP A 135 -1.21 -4.20 -21.42
N GLN A 136 -1.54 -4.64 -22.64
CA GLN A 136 -2.04 -6.01 -22.78
C GLN A 136 -0.95 -6.98 -22.32
N LYS A 137 -1.23 -7.70 -21.24
CA LYS A 137 -0.38 -8.81 -20.82
C LYS A 137 -0.30 -9.78 -22.00
N SER A 138 0.90 -10.14 -22.43
CA SER A 138 1.06 -11.42 -23.11
C SER A 138 0.46 -12.48 -22.19
N ASP A 139 -0.35 -13.39 -22.73
CA ASP A 139 -1.08 -14.45 -22.01
C ASP A 139 -0.20 -15.42 -21.17
N GLU A 140 1.04 -15.07 -20.87
CA GLU A 140 1.98 -15.89 -20.11
C GLU A 140 1.84 -15.77 -18.57
N ALA A 141 1.05 -14.84 -18.05
CA ALA A 141 0.72 -14.82 -16.63
C ALA A 141 -0.55 -15.65 -16.34
N SER A 142 -0.46 -16.96 -16.61
CA SER A 142 -1.42 -17.95 -16.14
C SER A 142 -1.59 -17.81 -14.63
N VAL A 143 -2.85 -17.86 -14.19
CA VAL A 143 -3.28 -17.85 -12.79
C VAL A 143 -2.65 -19.05 -12.07
N THR A 144 -1.42 -18.89 -11.58
CA THR A 144 -0.81 -19.85 -10.66
C THR A 144 -1.49 -19.69 -9.31
N GLU A 145 -2.05 -20.79 -8.79
CA GLU A 145 -2.49 -20.90 -7.40
C GLU A 145 -1.48 -20.22 -6.47
N ALA A 146 -1.99 -19.52 -5.44
CA ALA A 146 -1.17 -18.84 -4.45
C ALA A 146 -0.03 -19.77 -4.03
N PRO A 147 1.25 -19.38 -4.24
CA PRO A 147 2.34 -20.31 -4.10
C PRO A 147 2.49 -20.67 -2.63
N VAL A 148 1.99 -21.85 -2.25
CA VAL A 148 2.29 -22.46 -0.96
C VAL A 148 3.81 -22.47 -0.86
N LYS A 149 4.37 -21.99 0.25
CA LYS A 149 5.82 -22.04 0.53
C LYS A 149 6.26 -23.51 0.53
N SER A 150 6.44 -24.10 -0.64
CA SER A 150 6.69 -25.53 -0.76
C SER A 150 8.19 -25.75 -0.61
N VAL A 151 8.56 -26.47 0.44
CA VAL A 151 9.93 -26.91 0.72
C VAL A 151 10.26 -28.12 -0.17
N GLN A 152 9.80 -28.12 -1.43
CA GLN A 152 9.84 -29.31 -2.29
C GLN A 152 11.27 -29.74 -2.70
N GLN A 153 12.29 -28.93 -2.42
CA GLN A 153 13.69 -29.35 -2.55
C GLN A 153 14.45 -29.18 -1.23
N LEU A 154 14.56 -30.30 -0.51
CA LEU A 154 15.33 -30.47 0.73
C LEU A 154 16.83 -30.15 0.60
N ASP A 155 17.38 -30.05 -0.62
CA ASP A 155 18.81 -29.83 -0.87
C ASP A 155 19.21 -28.36 -1.05
N THR A 156 18.27 -27.42 -1.28
CA THR A 156 18.60 -26.00 -1.44
C THR A 156 17.73 -25.13 -0.54
N ARG A 157 18.24 -24.85 0.66
CA ARG A 157 17.61 -23.86 1.56
C ARG A 157 17.55 -22.51 0.87
N ARG A 158 16.38 -21.88 0.91
CA ARG A 158 16.16 -20.58 0.26
C ARG A 158 16.67 -19.42 1.13
N LYS A 159 16.86 -18.26 0.51
CA LYS A 159 17.07 -17.01 1.23
C LYS A 159 15.76 -16.53 1.87
N VAL A 160 15.87 -15.73 2.92
CA VAL A 160 14.74 -14.96 3.47
C VAL A 160 14.36 -13.88 2.47
N MET A 161 13.09 -13.82 2.07
CA MET A 161 12.61 -12.81 1.12
C MET A 161 12.00 -11.64 1.88
N VAL A 162 12.50 -10.43 1.68
CA VAL A 162 11.93 -9.20 2.26
C VAL A 162 11.31 -8.34 1.17
N ALA A 163 10.00 -8.10 1.27
CA ALA A 163 9.31 -7.12 0.45
C ALA A 163 9.47 -5.72 1.06
N ILE A 164 10.08 -4.82 0.29
CA ILE A 164 10.35 -3.45 0.70
C ILE A 164 9.41 -2.54 -0.06
N ASP A 165 8.50 -1.92 0.67
CA ASP A 165 7.55 -0.96 0.15
C ASP A 165 8.04 0.46 0.40
N ALA A 166 8.05 1.26 -0.66
CA ALA A 166 8.30 2.68 -0.57
C ALA A 166 6.93 3.37 -0.61
N GLY A 167 6.54 4.02 0.49
CA GLY A 167 5.24 4.69 0.61
C GLY A 167 4.95 5.65 -0.55
N HIS A 168 3.66 5.84 -0.84
CA HIS A 168 3.16 6.78 -1.84
C HIS A 168 3.69 6.48 -3.27
N GLY A 169 3.82 7.52 -4.11
CA GLY A 169 4.31 7.42 -5.50
C GLY A 169 3.30 7.96 -6.50
N GLY A 170 3.77 8.40 -7.67
CA GLY A 170 2.90 8.89 -8.73
C GLY A 170 2.13 10.15 -8.32
N GLU A 171 0.79 10.09 -8.45
CA GLU A 171 -0.13 11.14 -8.01
C GLU A 171 0.02 11.50 -6.53
N ASP A 172 0.35 10.53 -5.69
CA ASP A 172 0.43 10.70 -4.26
C ASP A 172 1.87 11.11 -3.87
N PRO A 173 2.12 12.38 -3.51
CA PRO A 173 3.43 12.83 -3.08
C PRO A 173 3.80 12.38 -1.67
N GLY A 174 2.82 11.88 -0.89
CA GLY A 174 2.90 11.80 0.56
C GLY A 174 3.03 13.18 1.21
N ALA A 175 3.58 13.20 2.41
CA ALA A 175 3.90 14.42 3.12
C ALA A 175 4.93 15.30 2.37
N SER A 176 4.85 16.61 2.61
CA SER A 176 5.70 17.60 1.97
C SER A 176 6.43 18.44 3.00
N GLY A 177 7.75 18.50 2.87
CA GLY A 177 8.62 19.28 3.72
C GLY A 177 9.06 20.61 3.08
N PRO A 178 9.89 21.39 3.80
CA PRO A 178 10.54 22.57 3.25
C PRO A 178 11.29 22.27 1.95
N ASN A 179 11.47 23.30 1.10
CA ASN A 179 12.18 23.20 -0.19
C ASN A 179 11.58 22.17 -1.16
N LYS A 180 10.26 21.94 -1.08
CA LYS A 180 9.51 20.98 -1.93
C LYS A 180 10.02 19.53 -1.80
N LEU A 181 10.66 19.17 -0.69
CA LEU A 181 11.02 17.79 -0.41
C LEU A 181 9.74 16.95 -0.29
N ARG A 182 9.63 15.88 -1.07
CA ARG A 182 8.47 14.99 -1.08
C ARG A 182 8.82 13.66 -0.45
N GLU A 183 7.93 13.17 0.40
CA GLU A 183 8.05 11.88 1.06
C GLU A 183 8.31 10.76 0.06
N LYS A 184 7.48 10.65 -0.99
CA LYS A 184 7.60 9.61 -2.04
C LYS A 184 9.01 9.47 -2.62
N THR A 185 9.76 10.58 -2.71
CA THR A 185 11.12 10.60 -3.25
C THR A 185 12.12 10.09 -2.21
N VAL A 186 12.02 10.59 -0.97
CA VAL A 186 12.90 10.22 0.14
C VAL A 186 12.76 8.72 0.45
N VAL A 187 11.53 8.24 0.56
CA VAL A 187 11.27 6.85 0.96
C VAL A 187 11.68 5.85 -0.14
N LEU A 188 11.53 6.21 -1.43
CA LEU A 188 12.06 5.39 -2.54
C LEU A 188 13.59 5.28 -2.48
N GLN A 189 14.26 6.39 -2.15
CA GLN A 189 15.70 6.43 -2.01
C GLN A 189 16.20 5.59 -0.84
N ILE A 190 15.50 5.60 0.30
CA ILE A 190 15.82 4.75 1.46
C ILE A 190 15.53 3.27 1.13
N ALA A 191 14.39 2.97 0.50
CA ALA A 191 14.01 1.62 0.09
C ALA A 191 15.05 0.99 -0.85
N LYS A 192 15.54 1.73 -1.85
CA LYS A 192 16.60 1.25 -2.76
C LYS A 192 17.90 0.91 -2.03
N ARG A 193 18.26 1.67 -0.99
CA ARG A 193 19.45 1.39 -0.16
C ARG A 193 19.25 0.16 0.71
N LEU A 194 18.07 0.01 1.32
CA LEU A 194 17.73 -1.18 2.10
C LEU A 194 17.74 -2.43 1.21
N HIS A 195 17.16 -2.34 0.01
CA HIS A 195 17.17 -3.39 -1.00
C HIS A 195 18.61 -3.82 -1.35
N ALA A 196 19.51 -2.87 -1.62
CA ALA A 196 20.90 -3.17 -1.93
C ALA A 196 21.62 -3.92 -0.79
N LYS A 197 21.33 -3.57 0.47
CA LYS A 197 21.91 -4.23 1.65
C LYS A 197 21.41 -5.66 1.80
N LEU A 198 20.10 -5.87 1.73
CA LEU A 198 19.50 -7.19 1.81
C LEU A 198 19.95 -8.09 0.65
N SER A 199 19.98 -7.56 -0.57
CA SER A 199 20.44 -8.31 -1.76
C SER A 199 21.91 -8.74 -1.67
N ALA A 200 22.75 -7.92 -1.03
CA ALA A 200 24.17 -8.23 -0.83
C ALA A 200 24.40 -9.25 0.31
N ALA A 201 23.45 -9.41 1.23
CA ALA A 201 23.59 -10.34 2.34
C ALA A 201 23.31 -11.79 1.91
N LYS A 202 24.18 -12.72 2.30
CA LYS A 202 24.14 -14.12 1.83
C LYS A 202 22.82 -14.83 2.13
N ALA A 203 22.20 -14.51 3.27
CA ALA A 203 21.02 -15.20 3.77
C ALA A 203 19.69 -14.54 3.34
N PHE A 204 19.76 -13.40 2.67
CA PHE A 204 18.61 -12.58 2.31
C PHE A 204 18.49 -12.41 0.79
N ASP A 205 17.27 -12.16 0.38
CA ASP A 205 16.88 -11.60 -0.89
C ASP A 205 15.86 -10.49 -0.63
N ALA A 206 15.64 -9.61 -1.60
CA ALA A 206 14.69 -8.52 -1.46
C ALA A 206 13.99 -8.18 -2.76
N VAL A 207 12.74 -7.73 -2.64
CA VAL A 207 11.98 -7.16 -3.74
C VAL A 207 11.52 -5.76 -3.37
N LEU A 208 11.60 -4.83 -4.32
CA LEU A 208 10.97 -3.52 -4.20
C LEU A 208 9.55 -3.60 -4.72
N ILE A 209 8.57 -3.20 -3.91
CA ILE A 209 7.16 -3.15 -4.32
C ILE A 209 6.94 -2.09 -5.41
N ARG A 210 7.67 -0.97 -5.34
CA ARG A 210 7.82 -0.04 -6.47
C ARG A 210 9.29 0.31 -6.72
N THR A 211 9.66 0.40 -7.99
CA THR A 211 11.03 0.73 -8.42
C THR A 211 11.16 2.18 -8.93
N GLY A 212 10.03 2.81 -9.25
CA GLY A 212 9.92 4.16 -9.82
C GLY A 212 8.91 5.04 -9.10
N ASP A 213 8.61 6.18 -9.73
CA ASP A 213 7.64 7.17 -9.22
C ASP A 213 6.25 6.95 -9.86
N TYR A 214 5.58 5.88 -9.43
CA TYR A 214 4.22 5.55 -9.81
C TYR A 214 3.46 5.06 -8.58
N TYR A 215 2.14 5.20 -8.60
CA TYR A 215 1.28 4.81 -7.48
C TYR A 215 0.99 3.30 -7.50
N ILE A 216 0.87 2.69 -6.32
CA ILE A 216 0.35 1.33 -6.12
C ILE A 216 -0.63 1.40 -4.95
N THR A 217 -1.78 0.76 -5.09
CA THR A 217 -2.82 0.71 -4.05
C THR A 217 -2.35 -0.07 -2.83
N HIS A 218 -2.93 0.18 -1.65
CA HIS A 218 -2.56 -0.58 -0.44
C HIS A 218 -2.77 -2.09 -0.64
N LYS A 219 -3.84 -2.49 -1.32
CA LYS A 219 -4.09 -3.90 -1.66
C LYS A 219 -3.03 -4.44 -2.62
N GLY A 220 -2.73 -3.72 -3.70
CA GLY A 220 -1.72 -4.12 -4.68
C GLY A 220 -0.33 -4.30 -4.06
N ARG A 221 0.05 -3.45 -3.10
CA ARG A 221 1.31 -3.59 -2.34
C ARG A 221 1.39 -4.92 -1.58
N ARG A 222 0.29 -5.30 -0.92
CA ARG A 222 0.20 -6.58 -0.18
C ARG A 222 0.17 -7.78 -1.12
N ASP A 223 -0.53 -7.66 -2.24
CA ASP A 223 -0.61 -8.72 -3.25
C ASP A 223 0.77 -8.98 -3.87
N LEU A 224 1.49 -7.92 -4.27
CA LEU A 224 2.87 -8.03 -4.76
C LEU A 224 3.81 -8.68 -3.73
N ALA A 225 3.68 -8.34 -2.45
CA ALA A 225 4.48 -8.97 -1.39
C ALA A 225 4.21 -10.48 -1.28
N ARG A 226 2.94 -10.88 -1.42
CA ARG A 226 2.48 -12.27 -1.40
C ARG A 226 2.92 -13.04 -2.64
N GLU A 227 2.78 -12.45 -3.81
CA GLU A 227 3.22 -13.01 -5.10
C GLU A 227 4.72 -13.31 -5.09
N ASN A 228 5.51 -12.43 -4.46
CA ASN A 228 6.95 -12.63 -4.26
C ASN A 228 7.30 -13.55 -3.08
N GLN A 229 6.30 -14.16 -2.42
CA GLN A 229 6.49 -15.07 -1.28
C GLN A 229 7.30 -14.47 -0.12
N ALA A 230 7.09 -13.18 0.18
CA ALA A 230 7.82 -12.51 1.24
C ALA A 230 7.66 -13.20 2.61
N ASP A 231 8.74 -13.17 3.39
CA ASP A 231 8.77 -13.56 4.80
C ASP A 231 8.60 -12.36 5.74
N LEU A 232 8.85 -11.15 5.23
CA LEU A 232 8.63 -9.88 5.92
C LEU A 232 8.24 -8.82 4.89
N PHE A 233 7.28 -7.98 5.24
CA PHE A 233 6.92 -6.77 4.52
C PHE A 233 7.30 -5.54 5.34
N VAL A 234 8.04 -4.61 4.72
CA VAL A 234 8.51 -3.37 5.37
C VAL A 234 8.07 -2.19 4.53
N SER A 235 7.07 -1.43 5.00
CA SER A 235 6.69 -0.15 4.39
C SER A 235 7.50 1.00 4.97
N ILE A 236 8.16 1.78 4.14
CA ILE A 236 9.00 2.92 4.54
C ILE A 236 8.27 4.22 4.26
N HIS A 237 8.14 5.04 5.30
CA HIS A 237 7.49 6.34 5.31
C HIS A 237 8.39 7.42 5.94
N ALA A 238 8.03 8.67 5.71
CA ALA A 238 8.65 9.85 6.29
C ALA A 238 7.57 10.94 6.48
N ASP A 239 6.59 10.63 7.33
CA ASP A 239 5.30 11.32 7.33
C ASP A 239 5.36 12.78 7.89
N ALA A 240 4.21 13.40 8.15
CA ALA A 240 4.08 14.73 8.72
C ALA A 240 2.93 14.78 9.73
N PHE A 241 3.22 15.33 10.90
CA PHE A 241 2.19 15.79 11.83
C PHE A 241 1.75 17.23 11.56
N THR A 242 0.58 17.60 12.09
CA THR A 242 -0.02 18.94 11.96
C THR A 242 0.88 20.06 12.48
N HIS A 243 1.69 19.78 13.50
CA HIS A 243 2.65 20.73 14.07
C HIS A 243 4.07 20.39 13.60
N PRO A 244 4.79 21.33 12.96
CA PRO A 244 6.17 21.14 12.47
C PRO A 244 7.20 20.82 13.56
N SER A 245 6.82 20.94 14.84
CA SER A 245 7.68 20.60 15.98
C SER A 245 7.71 19.11 16.29
N ALA A 246 6.73 18.33 15.82
CA ALA A 246 6.76 16.87 15.92
C ALA A 246 8.04 16.34 15.25
N ASN A 247 8.71 15.40 15.90
CA ASN A 247 9.96 14.81 15.44
C ASN A 247 10.09 13.37 15.97
N GLY A 248 10.98 12.63 15.35
CA GLY A 248 11.48 11.35 15.78
C GLY A 248 11.01 10.20 14.88
N ALA A 249 11.86 9.18 14.79
CA ALA A 249 11.54 7.97 14.05
C ALA A 249 10.63 7.04 14.88
N SER A 250 9.87 6.19 14.22
CA SER A 250 8.95 5.23 14.86
C SER A 250 8.72 4.00 13.98
N VAL A 251 8.25 2.92 14.60
CA VAL A 251 7.83 1.71 13.90
C VAL A 251 6.41 1.37 14.34
N TYR A 252 5.59 0.95 13.39
CA TYR A 252 4.20 0.58 13.59
C TYR A 252 3.93 -0.83 13.10
N ALA A 253 3.01 -1.51 13.77
CA ALA A 253 2.41 -2.77 13.34
C ALA A 253 0.88 -2.63 13.23
N LEU A 254 0.22 -3.60 12.60
CA LEU A 254 -1.23 -3.61 12.49
C LEU A 254 -1.90 -3.75 13.88
N SER A 255 -3.04 -3.09 14.06
CA SER A 255 -4.03 -3.41 15.11
C SER A 255 -5.40 -3.64 14.49
N THR A 256 -6.08 -4.70 14.94
CA THR A 256 -7.49 -4.99 14.62
C THR A 256 -8.45 -4.58 15.74
N ARG A 257 -7.94 -4.05 16.86
CA ARG A 257 -8.72 -3.75 18.08
C ARG A 257 -8.60 -2.29 18.55
N GLY A 258 -8.11 -1.40 17.67
CA GLY A 258 -7.92 0.02 17.94
C GLY A 258 -6.46 0.43 18.09
N ALA A 259 -6.16 1.71 17.88
CA ALA A 259 -4.79 2.21 17.91
C ALA A 259 -4.21 2.31 19.35
N SER A 260 -2.90 2.14 19.47
CA SER A 260 -2.15 2.27 20.74
C SER A 260 -2.09 3.71 21.26
N SER A 261 -2.25 4.70 20.37
CA SER A 261 -2.29 6.11 20.73
C SER A 261 -3.07 6.92 19.70
N THR A 262 -3.50 8.13 20.09
CA THR A 262 -4.13 9.09 19.16
C THR A 262 -3.20 9.49 18.02
N ALA A 263 -1.89 9.53 18.27
CA ALA A 263 -0.88 9.77 17.25
C ALA A 263 -0.82 8.62 16.23
N ALA A 264 -0.86 7.37 16.70
CA ALA A 264 -0.92 6.20 15.83
C ALA A 264 -2.22 6.13 15.03
N GLN A 265 -3.36 6.47 15.63
CA GLN A 265 -4.64 6.56 14.92
C GLN A 265 -4.60 7.62 13.82
N PHE A 266 -4.16 8.83 14.16
CA PHE A 266 -4.05 9.94 13.21
C PHE A 266 -3.18 9.57 12.01
N LEU A 267 -2.02 8.93 12.27
CA LEU A 267 -1.13 8.47 11.23
C LEU A 267 -1.80 7.41 10.34
N ALA A 268 -2.46 6.40 10.94
CA ALA A 268 -3.16 5.38 10.15
C ALA A 268 -4.28 5.98 9.28
N ASP A 269 -5.09 6.89 9.81
CA ASP A 269 -6.16 7.54 9.04
C ASP A 269 -5.58 8.33 7.86
N LYS A 270 -4.45 9.01 8.10
CA LYS A 270 -3.72 9.77 7.08
C LYS A 270 -3.12 8.87 6.00
N GLU A 271 -2.45 7.79 6.37
CA GLU A 271 -1.82 6.86 5.42
C GLU A 271 -2.88 6.10 4.62
N ASN A 272 -3.96 5.65 5.27
CA ASN A 272 -5.06 4.96 4.60
C ASN A 272 -5.77 5.83 3.55
N ALA A 273 -5.74 7.15 3.70
CA ALA A 273 -6.27 8.08 2.70
C ALA A 273 -5.44 8.13 1.42
N ALA A 274 -4.25 7.52 1.37
CA ALA A 274 -3.41 7.50 0.18
C ALA A 274 -4.10 6.82 -1.01
N ASP A 275 -4.96 5.80 -0.83
CA ASP A 275 -5.72 5.19 -1.96
C ASP A 275 -6.68 6.22 -2.60
N LEU A 276 -7.25 7.13 -1.81
CA LEU A 276 -8.11 8.20 -2.33
C LEU A 276 -7.29 9.24 -3.11
N VAL A 277 -6.07 9.53 -2.65
CA VAL A 277 -5.15 10.47 -3.31
C VAL A 277 -4.54 9.85 -4.56
N GLY A 278 -4.09 8.60 -4.51
CA GLY A 278 -3.61 7.81 -5.64
C GLY A 278 -4.73 7.27 -6.52
N GLY A 279 -5.96 7.78 -6.37
CA GLY A 279 -7.04 7.56 -7.31
C GLY A 279 -7.47 6.11 -7.47
N VAL A 280 -7.81 5.44 -6.37
CA VAL A 280 -8.42 4.10 -6.39
C VAL A 280 -9.94 4.23 -6.34
N ALA A 281 -10.65 3.42 -7.14
CA ALA A 281 -12.11 3.39 -7.11
C ALA A 281 -12.61 2.79 -5.78
N VAL A 282 -13.63 3.40 -5.17
CA VAL A 282 -14.19 2.99 -3.86
C VAL A 282 -14.59 1.50 -3.83
N ALA A 283 -15.05 0.95 -4.95
CA ALA A 283 -15.46 -0.45 -5.07
C ALA A 283 -14.32 -1.47 -4.82
N GLU A 284 -13.05 -1.08 -5.02
CA GLU A 284 -11.89 -1.96 -4.80
C GLU A 284 -11.45 -2.01 -3.31
N MET A 285 -12.03 -1.16 -2.45
CA MET A 285 -11.66 -1.06 -1.03
C MET A 285 -12.42 -2.06 -0.13
N ASP A 286 -13.55 -2.61 -0.59
CA ASP A 286 -14.50 -3.40 0.22
C ASP A 286 -14.13 -4.89 0.38
N ASP A 287 -13.18 -5.41 -0.41
CA ASP A 287 -12.96 -6.86 -0.58
C ASP A 287 -12.13 -7.54 0.54
N MET A 288 -12.08 -6.96 1.73
CA MET A 288 -11.20 -7.41 2.83
C MET A 288 -11.90 -8.24 3.93
N LEU A 289 -12.74 -9.21 3.54
CA LEU A 289 -13.40 -10.14 4.45
C LEU A 289 -12.89 -11.57 4.22
N ALA A 290 -12.04 -12.06 5.13
CA ALA A 290 -11.73 -13.48 5.25
C ALA A 290 -11.98 -13.95 6.69
N GLY A 291 -12.75 -15.04 6.83
CA GLY A 291 -13.33 -15.52 8.09
C GLY A 291 -12.38 -16.26 9.04
N VAL A 292 -12.96 -16.87 10.08
CA VAL A 292 -12.38 -17.45 11.33
C VAL A 292 -11.00 -18.14 11.26
N LEU A 293 -10.58 -18.74 10.13
CA LEU A 293 -9.22 -19.30 9.97
C LEU A 293 -8.13 -18.21 9.80
N THR A 294 -8.54 -17.02 9.32
CA THR A 294 -7.71 -15.82 9.17
C THR A 294 -7.28 -15.25 10.52
N ASP A 295 -8.11 -15.34 11.56
CA ASP A 295 -7.88 -14.68 12.85
C ASP A 295 -6.69 -15.28 13.63
N LEU A 296 -6.54 -16.61 13.60
CA LEU A 296 -5.42 -17.29 14.25
C LEU A 296 -4.10 -17.02 13.52
N SER A 297 -4.10 -17.05 12.18
CA SER A 297 -2.93 -16.70 11.36
C SER A 297 -2.54 -15.24 11.57
N MET A 298 -3.52 -14.33 11.60
CA MET A 298 -3.28 -12.91 11.88
C MET A 298 -2.65 -12.70 13.25
N THR A 299 -3.06 -13.43 14.29
CA THR A 299 -2.49 -13.25 15.64
C THR A 299 -0.99 -13.59 15.67
N ALA A 300 -0.58 -14.71 15.08
CA ALA A 300 0.85 -15.09 15.01
C ALA A 300 1.66 -14.13 14.13
N THR A 301 1.08 -13.70 13.01
CA THR A 301 1.67 -12.70 12.11
C THR A 301 1.86 -11.35 12.81
N LEU A 302 0.89 -10.91 13.61
CA LEU A 302 0.95 -9.69 14.41
C LEU A 302 2.03 -9.75 15.49
N ASP A 303 2.15 -10.86 16.21
CA ASP A 303 3.18 -11.06 17.22
C ASP A 303 4.59 -10.99 16.60
N SER A 304 4.77 -11.66 15.46
CA SER A 304 6.02 -11.59 14.68
C SER A 304 6.32 -10.16 14.20
N SER A 305 5.28 -9.42 13.76
CA SER A 305 5.39 -8.02 13.31
C SER A 305 5.82 -7.08 14.46
N LEU A 306 5.28 -7.29 15.66
CA LEU A 306 5.68 -6.53 16.84
C LEU A 306 7.13 -6.84 17.24
N SER A 307 7.51 -8.11 17.22
CA SER A 307 8.86 -8.57 17.55
C SER A 307 9.92 -8.01 16.60
N VAL A 308 9.74 -8.18 15.28
CA VAL A 308 10.68 -7.62 14.28
C VAL A 308 10.67 -6.10 14.29
N GLY A 309 9.51 -5.48 14.52
CA GLY A 309 9.41 -4.03 14.63
C GLY A 309 10.19 -3.47 15.82
N ALA A 310 10.27 -4.22 16.94
CA ALA A 310 11.02 -3.80 18.11
C ALA A 310 12.53 -3.81 17.86
N GLU A 311 13.05 -4.85 17.20
CA GLU A 311 14.46 -4.93 16.80
C GLU A 311 14.83 -3.81 15.81
N VAL A 312 13.96 -3.54 14.83
CA VAL A 312 14.15 -2.42 13.89
C VAL A 312 14.11 -1.06 14.62
N LEU A 313 13.17 -0.86 15.54
CA LEU A 313 13.05 0.39 16.31
C LEU A 313 14.28 0.64 17.20
N GLU A 314 14.83 -0.41 17.82
CA GLU A 314 16.06 -0.32 18.63
C GLU A 314 17.24 0.18 17.79
N GLU A 315 17.50 -0.45 16.64
CA GLU A 315 18.59 -0.06 15.74
C GLU A 315 18.38 1.35 15.16
N MET A 316 17.14 1.72 14.83
CA MET A 316 16.81 3.07 14.38
C MET A 316 17.07 4.11 15.48
N GLY A 317 16.86 3.76 16.74
CA GLY A 317 17.13 4.64 17.89
C GLY A 317 18.59 5.04 18.06
N ALA A 318 19.52 4.26 17.49
CA ALA A 318 20.95 4.58 17.47
C ALA A 318 21.34 5.57 16.35
N VAL A 319 20.46 5.78 15.36
CA VAL A 319 20.72 6.62 14.18
C VAL A 319 19.86 7.88 14.19
N ALA A 320 18.58 7.76 14.50
CA ALA A 320 17.65 8.88 14.53
C ALA A 320 18.03 9.86 15.64
N PRO A 321 17.88 11.19 15.45
CA PRO A 321 18.11 12.16 16.51
C PRO A 321 17.25 11.89 17.76
N ARG A 322 16.09 11.29 17.54
CA ARG A 322 15.12 10.91 18.56
C ARG A 322 14.20 9.82 18.03
N LEU A 323 13.69 8.98 18.92
CA LEU A 323 12.52 8.17 18.66
C LEU A 323 11.25 8.92 19.08
N HIS A 324 10.24 8.93 18.22
CA HIS A 324 8.93 9.50 18.55
C HIS A 324 8.28 8.70 19.70
N LYS A 325 8.43 7.36 19.63
CA LYS A 325 7.98 6.40 20.64
C LYS A 325 9.07 5.37 20.87
N LYS A 326 9.20 4.93 22.13
CA LYS A 326 10.22 3.94 22.55
C LYS A 326 9.79 2.49 22.29
N GLN A 327 8.56 2.28 21.86
CA GLN A 327 7.95 0.98 21.60
C GLN A 327 7.28 1.04 20.24
N VAL A 328 7.09 -0.14 19.64
CA VAL A 328 6.30 -0.29 18.42
C VAL A 328 4.87 0.13 18.73
N GLU A 329 4.33 1.06 17.95
CA GLU A 329 2.94 1.47 18.07
C GLU A 329 2.07 0.59 17.15
N GLN A 330 0.76 0.60 17.37
CA GLN A 330 -0.16 -0.15 16.52
C GLN A 330 -1.35 0.71 16.11
N ALA A 331 -1.81 0.54 14.88
CA ALA A 331 -3.05 1.12 14.37
C ALA A 331 -3.54 0.36 13.13
N ALA A 332 -4.71 0.73 12.60
CA ALA A 332 -5.36 0.02 11.50
C ALA A 332 -4.81 0.42 10.12
N PHE A 333 -3.49 0.29 9.90
CA PHE A 333 -2.86 0.57 8.60
C PHE A 333 -3.29 -0.46 7.55
N LEU A 334 -3.91 0.02 6.46
CA LEU A 334 -4.36 -0.83 5.35
C LEU A 334 -3.19 -1.58 4.71
N VAL A 335 -2.03 -0.93 4.52
CA VAL A 335 -0.85 -1.55 3.90
C VAL A 335 -0.32 -2.74 4.72
N LEU A 336 -0.56 -2.76 6.04
CA LEU A 336 -0.09 -3.82 6.94
C LEU A 336 -1.09 -4.97 7.13
N LYS A 337 -2.26 -4.92 6.48
CA LYS A 337 -3.34 -5.90 6.65
C LYS A 337 -3.07 -7.20 5.87
N SER A 338 -2.04 -7.93 6.27
CA SER A 338 -1.66 -9.23 5.72
C SER A 338 -1.84 -10.35 6.76
N PRO A 339 -2.58 -11.45 6.46
CA PRO A 339 -2.80 -12.53 7.42
C PRO A 339 -1.60 -13.46 7.66
N ASP A 340 -0.63 -13.50 6.75
CA ASP A 340 0.41 -14.53 6.69
C ASP A 340 1.82 -13.98 6.38
N ILE A 341 1.96 -12.65 6.27
CA ILE A 341 3.25 -11.98 6.11
C ILE A 341 3.41 -10.96 7.24
N PRO A 342 4.36 -11.16 8.17
CA PRO A 342 4.70 -10.14 9.16
C PRO A 342 4.97 -8.81 8.48
N SER A 343 4.31 -7.74 8.94
CA SER A 343 4.26 -6.45 8.25
C SER A 343 4.51 -5.32 9.22
N ILE A 344 5.50 -4.48 8.93
CA ILE A 344 5.80 -3.28 9.71
C ILE A 344 5.77 -2.03 8.82
N LEU A 345 5.38 -0.90 9.40
CA LEU A 345 5.54 0.42 8.81
C LEU A 345 6.62 1.18 9.58
N VAL A 346 7.61 1.69 8.87
CA VAL A 346 8.79 2.37 9.40
C VAL A 346 8.70 3.85 9.06
N GLU A 347 8.47 4.68 10.08
CA GLU A 347 8.56 6.13 9.99
C GLU A 347 10.00 6.57 10.24
N THR A 348 10.68 7.02 9.18
CA THR A 348 12.10 7.39 9.23
C THR A 348 12.37 8.76 9.89
N GLY A 349 11.30 9.51 10.14
CA GLY A 349 11.26 10.86 10.72
C GLY A 349 10.15 11.67 10.06
N PHE A 350 9.82 12.83 10.62
CA PHE A 350 8.75 13.68 10.08
C PHE A 350 9.30 14.71 9.08
N ILE A 351 8.92 14.58 7.81
CA ILE A 351 9.35 15.50 6.76
C ILE A 351 8.80 16.93 6.95
N SER A 352 7.72 17.10 7.73
CA SER A 352 7.24 18.43 8.11
C SER A 352 8.15 19.16 9.10
N ASN A 353 9.02 18.44 9.80
CA ASN A 353 10.00 19.03 10.71
C ASN A 353 11.22 19.53 9.92
N PRO A 354 11.56 20.84 9.94
CA PRO A 354 12.67 21.35 9.13
C PRO A 354 14.03 20.72 9.42
N LYS A 355 14.28 20.29 10.66
CA LYS A 355 15.54 19.64 11.03
C LYS A 355 15.60 18.21 10.47
N GLU A 356 14.51 17.46 10.61
CA GLU A 356 14.45 16.09 10.07
C GLU A 356 14.38 16.08 8.55
N ALA A 357 13.65 17.02 7.92
CA ALA A 357 13.69 17.22 6.47
C ALA A 357 15.12 17.48 5.97
N GLY A 358 15.89 18.30 6.70
CA GLY A 358 17.32 18.51 6.42
C GLY A 358 18.10 17.21 6.42
N LEU A 359 17.90 16.34 7.41
CA LEU A 359 18.56 15.03 7.49
C LEU A 359 18.09 14.08 6.38
N LEU A 360 16.77 13.93 6.23
CA LEU A 360 16.10 13.07 5.24
C LEU A 360 16.49 13.41 3.80
N SER A 361 16.87 14.65 3.52
CA SER A 361 17.36 15.07 2.21
C SER A 361 18.80 14.60 1.89
N THR A 362 19.55 14.10 2.88
CA THR A 362 20.95 13.73 2.70
C THR A 362 21.15 12.23 2.47
N ALA A 363 21.96 11.89 1.46
CA ALA A 363 22.33 10.50 1.17
C ALA A 363 22.97 9.79 2.38
N GLY A 364 23.76 10.50 3.19
CA GLY A 364 24.42 9.94 4.36
C GLY A 364 23.46 9.53 5.48
N TYR A 365 22.42 10.32 5.76
CA TYR A 365 21.40 9.93 6.73
C TYR A 365 20.53 8.78 6.21
N GLN A 366 20.12 8.84 4.94
CA GLN A 366 19.36 7.77 4.28
C GLN A 366 20.12 6.43 4.32
N GLU A 367 21.44 6.44 4.12
CA GLU A 367 22.30 5.26 4.21
C GLU A 367 22.38 4.68 5.63
N LYS A 368 22.52 5.55 6.64
CA LYS A 368 22.52 5.14 8.05
C LYS A 368 21.18 4.55 8.45
N MET A 369 20.07 5.17 8.02
CA MET A 369 18.73 4.69 8.32
C MET A 369 18.46 3.33 7.66
N ALA A 370 18.77 3.18 6.36
CA ALA A 370 18.68 1.88 5.68
C ALA A 370 19.56 0.81 6.35
N SER A 371 20.73 1.19 6.87
CA SER A 371 21.60 0.27 7.62
C SER A 371 20.99 -0.16 8.96
N ALA A 372 20.36 0.76 9.68
CA ALA A 372 19.67 0.45 10.94
C ALA A 372 18.49 -0.52 10.71
N ILE A 373 17.66 -0.25 9.70
CA ILE A 373 16.54 -1.13 9.34
C ILE A 373 17.07 -2.52 8.96
N PHE A 374 18.11 -2.58 8.12
CA PHE A 374 18.75 -3.85 7.74
C PHE A 374 19.24 -4.64 8.96
N LYS A 375 19.93 -3.99 9.91
CA LYS A 375 20.44 -4.65 11.12
C LYS A 375 19.32 -5.22 11.99
N GLY A 376 18.23 -4.48 12.19
CA GLY A 376 17.09 -4.95 12.96
C GLY A 376 16.44 -6.18 12.32
N ILE A 377 16.29 -6.15 11.00
CA ILE A 377 15.79 -7.30 10.22
C ILE A 377 16.75 -8.50 10.33
N GLU A 378 18.06 -8.27 10.13
CA GLU A 378 19.08 -9.31 10.17
C GLU A 378 19.14 -9.98 11.55
N ARG A 379 19.13 -9.17 12.62
CA ARG A 379 19.12 -9.65 14.00
C ARG A 379 17.88 -10.48 14.28
N TRP A 380 16.69 -9.96 13.96
CA TRP A 380 15.44 -10.66 14.22
C TRP A 380 15.38 -12.02 13.51
N PHE A 381 15.73 -12.08 12.22
CA PHE A 381 15.71 -13.33 11.46
C PHE A 381 16.85 -14.28 11.81
N THR A 382 17.94 -13.79 12.40
CA THR A 382 18.98 -14.66 12.97
C THR A 382 18.46 -15.37 14.22
N ASP A 383 17.68 -14.67 15.05
CA ASP A 383 17.09 -15.22 16.28
C ASP A 383 15.80 -16.02 16.02
N HIS A 384 15.07 -15.69 14.94
CA HIS A 384 13.81 -16.32 14.53
C HIS A 384 13.87 -16.78 13.07
N PRO A 385 14.77 -17.73 12.73
CA PRO A 385 14.98 -18.14 11.36
C PRO A 385 13.72 -18.81 10.78
N PRO A 386 13.22 -18.37 9.61
CA PRO A 386 12.05 -19.00 9.02
C PRO A 386 12.40 -20.43 8.57
N PRO A 387 11.48 -21.40 8.73
CA PRO A 387 11.68 -22.76 8.26
C PRO A 387 12.11 -22.83 6.79
N GLY A 388 13.05 -23.74 6.49
CA GLY A 388 13.56 -23.94 5.12
C GLY A 388 14.53 -22.87 4.61
N THR A 389 14.92 -21.89 5.43
CA THR A 389 15.85 -20.82 5.02
C THR A 389 17.31 -21.13 5.33
N LEU A 390 18.23 -20.36 4.74
CA LEU A 390 19.66 -20.41 5.06
C LEU A 390 19.96 -20.08 6.52
N LEU A 391 19.14 -19.23 7.17
CA LEU A 391 19.30 -18.85 8.57
C LEU A 391 18.84 -19.94 9.54
N ALA A 392 17.90 -20.80 9.12
CA ALA A 392 17.54 -22.00 9.87
C ALA A 392 18.70 -23.02 9.94
N ARG A 393 19.89 -22.68 9.44
CA ARG A 393 21.12 -23.47 9.54
C ARG A 393 22.04 -22.94 10.63
N ARG A 394 21.62 -23.13 11.88
CA ARG A 394 22.43 -23.23 13.10
C ARG A 394 21.41 -23.62 14.16
N ASP A 395 21.38 -24.87 14.59
CA ASP A 395 22.35 -25.35 15.54
C ASP A 395 22.37 -26.90 15.50
N GLN A 396 23.43 -27.51 14.93
CA GLN A 396 23.60 -28.98 14.99
C GLN A 396 23.81 -29.48 16.44
N THR A 397 23.90 -28.55 17.40
CA THR A 397 23.99 -28.78 18.84
C THR A 397 22.75 -28.34 19.62
N ALA A 398 21.72 -27.76 18.99
CA ALA A 398 20.47 -27.49 19.69
C ALA A 398 19.74 -28.81 19.95
N PRO A 399 19.25 -29.05 21.17
CA PRO A 399 18.45 -30.23 21.46
C PRO A 399 17.23 -30.23 20.54
N GLU A 400 16.99 -31.37 19.88
CA GLU A 400 15.81 -31.58 19.06
C GLU A 400 14.56 -31.17 19.85
N MET A 401 13.70 -30.33 19.26
CA MET A 401 12.46 -29.94 19.90
C MET A 401 11.59 -31.19 20.07
N THR A 402 11.35 -31.56 21.32
CA THR A 402 10.58 -32.76 21.67
C THR A 402 9.30 -32.37 22.41
N ILE A 403 8.25 -33.13 22.18
CA ILE A 403 6.97 -32.98 22.86
C ILE A 403 6.55 -34.31 23.47
N GLU A 404 5.99 -34.27 24.67
CA GLU A 404 5.34 -35.45 25.27
C GLU A 404 3.85 -35.42 24.93
N VAL A 405 3.36 -36.46 24.27
CA VAL A 405 1.97 -36.62 23.86
C VAL A 405 1.06 -36.67 25.09
N ARG A 406 0.07 -35.78 25.15
CA ARG A 406 -0.90 -35.71 26.24
C ARG A 406 -2.23 -36.33 25.82
N ARG A 407 -3.06 -36.63 26.82
CA ARG A 407 -4.42 -37.15 26.59
C ARG A 407 -5.21 -36.15 25.74
N GLY A 408 -5.62 -36.57 24.54
CA GLY A 408 -6.38 -35.75 23.58
C GLY A 408 -5.57 -35.27 22.37
N ASP A 409 -4.23 -35.35 22.40
CA ASP A 409 -3.42 -34.97 21.26
C ASP A 409 -3.61 -35.93 20.07
N THR A 410 -3.57 -35.38 18.86
CA THR A 410 -3.54 -36.14 17.60
C THR A 410 -2.37 -35.68 16.73
N LEU A 411 -1.84 -36.53 15.84
CA LEU A 411 -0.76 -36.12 14.93
C LEU A 411 -1.13 -34.91 14.09
N SER A 412 -2.38 -34.82 13.60
CA SER A 412 -2.84 -33.68 12.80
C SER A 412 -2.87 -32.38 13.60
N GLU A 413 -3.28 -32.45 14.86
CA GLU A 413 -3.30 -31.28 15.74
C GLU A 413 -1.87 -30.83 16.11
N LEU A 414 -0.99 -31.78 16.44
CA LEU A 414 0.41 -31.49 16.77
C LEU A 414 1.15 -30.93 15.54
N ALA A 415 0.97 -31.55 14.38
CA ALA A 415 1.51 -31.10 13.11
C ALA A 415 1.12 -29.64 12.83
N ARG A 416 -0.17 -29.31 12.99
CA ARG A 416 -0.66 -27.94 12.85
C ARG A 416 -0.10 -26.99 13.90
N ARG A 417 -0.03 -27.40 15.17
CA ARG A 417 0.45 -26.57 16.30
C ARG A 417 1.91 -26.15 16.10
N TYR A 418 2.71 -27.03 15.51
CA TYR A 418 4.13 -26.80 15.27
C TYR A 418 4.45 -26.47 13.80
N SER A 419 3.44 -26.20 12.98
CA SER A 419 3.59 -25.82 11.57
C SER A 419 4.44 -26.80 10.74
N VAL A 420 4.21 -28.09 10.91
CA VAL A 420 4.82 -29.19 10.14
C VAL A 420 3.75 -30.06 9.50
N SER A 421 4.06 -30.76 8.42
CA SER A 421 3.14 -31.77 7.88
C SER A 421 3.07 -33.02 8.77
N VAL A 422 1.90 -33.66 8.82
CA VAL A 422 1.72 -34.98 9.47
C VAL A 422 2.71 -36.00 8.89
N ARG A 423 2.99 -35.89 7.59
CA ARG A 423 3.97 -36.72 6.90
C ARG A 423 5.37 -36.53 7.47
N ALA A 424 5.86 -35.29 7.54
CA ALA A 424 7.19 -35.01 8.09
C ALA A 424 7.29 -35.42 9.57
N LEU A 425 6.24 -35.18 10.36
CA LEU A 425 6.19 -35.61 11.76
C LEU A 425 6.27 -37.13 11.89
N LYS A 426 5.59 -37.88 11.01
CA LYS A 426 5.68 -39.34 10.96
C LYS A 426 7.04 -39.84 10.49
N GLU A 427 7.59 -39.27 9.44
CA GLU A 427 8.90 -39.63 8.90
C GLU A 427 10.00 -39.38 9.94
N ARG A 428 9.96 -38.23 10.61
CA ARG A 428 10.95 -37.86 11.64
C ARG A 428 10.91 -38.79 12.86
N ASN A 429 9.71 -39.25 13.23
CA ASN A 429 9.49 -40.13 14.38
C ASN A 429 9.35 -41.62 14.01
N ARG A 430 9.60 -41.98 12.74
CA ARG A 430 9.48 -43.35 12.22
C ARG A 430 8.12 -44.02 12.52
N LEU A 431 7.04 -43.23 12.43
CA LEU A 431 5.67 -43.71 12.67
C LEU A 431 5.08 -44.32 11.40
N SER A 432 4.65 -45.58 11.49
CA SER A 432 3.99 -46.30 10.38
C SER A 432 2.51 -45.89 10.20
N GLY A 433 1.88 -45.32 11.22
CA GLY A 433 0.47 -44.95 11.24
C GLY A 433 0.21 -43.62 11.94
N ASN A 434 -1.07 -43.32 12.20
CA ASN A 434 -1.47 -42.07 12.85
C ASN A 434 -1.69 -42.18 14.37
N ALA A 435 -1.49 -43.39 14.92
CA ALA A 435 -1.64 -43.66 16.34
C ALA A 435 -0.42 -43.15 17.12
N ILE A 436 -0.69 -42.41 18.20
CA ILE A 436 0.28 -41.93 19.17
C ILE A 436 -0.23 -42.24 20.58
N GLN A 437 0.68 -42.48 21.53
CA GLN A 437 0.34 -42.88 22.89
C GLN A 437 0.61 -41.75 23.88
N VAL A 438 -0.23 -41.63 24.91
CA VAL A 438 0.02 -40.68 26.00
C VAL A 438 1.36 -41.02 26.68
N GLY A 439 2.22 -40.03 26.86
CA GLY A 439 3.59 -40.18 27.37
C GLY A 439 4.63 -40.47 26.28
N GLN A 440 4.23 -40.65 25.03
CA GLN A 440 5.17 -40.80 23.91
C GLN A 440 5.87 -39.48 23.64
N VAL A 441 7.20 -39.49 23.52
CA VAL A 441 7.98 -38.32 23.14
C VAL A 441 8.13 -38.29 21.61
N LEU A 442 7.72 -37.20 20.97
CA LEU A 442 7.86 -36.97 19.53
C LEU A 442 8.85 -35.84 19.27
N ILE A 443 9.73 -36.06 18.31
CA ILE A 443 10.64 -35.07 17.74
C ILE A 443 9.88 -34.24 16.70
N ILE A 444 9.84 -32.93 16.90
CA ILE A 444 9.22 -32.00 15.95
C ILE A 444 10.25 -31.67 14.85
N PRO A 445 9.97 -31.97 13.56
CA PRO A 445 10.87 -31.62 12.47
C PRO A 445 10.91 -30.10 12.25
N GLU A 446 12.04 -29.58 11.76
CA GLU A 446 12.26 -28.14 11.56
C GLU A 446 11.40 -27.54 10.42
N SER A 447 10.79 -28.35 9.56
CA SER A 447 9.79 -27.95 8.54
C SER A 447 9.23 -29.22 7.87
N GLY A 448 8.01 -29.15 7.32
CA GLY A 448 7.47 -30.22 6.49
C GLY A 448 6.17 -29.92 5.80
#